data_AF-A1S2R5-F1
#
_entry.id   AF-A1S2R5-F1
#
_cell.length_a   1.000
_cell.length_b   1.000
_cell.length_c   1.000
_cell.angle_alpha   90.00
_cell.angle_beta   90.00
_cell.angle_gamma   90.00
#
_symmetry.space_group_name_H-M   'P 1'
#
loop_
_entity.id
_entity.type
_entity.pdbx_description
1 polymer ?
#
loop_
_entity_poly.entity_id
_entity_poly.type
_entity_poly.pdbx_seq_one_letter_code
_entity_poly.pdbx_strand_id
1 'polypeptide(L)'
;MKKQQGFTLIELVVVIIILGILAVTAAPKFINLQSDARVSALSGAKAAIQGANSLVYSRAALAGVERNASNATPAPSVDIGTGTPAVTHFGYLQATEAELENALEFDFDAGTSATDPTVANETAAEWVIFSAAGVATIWQKGSPATCRFTYTQATSQTVGPVFSAMPGADDC
;
A
#
# COMPACT_ATOMS: atom_id res chain seq x y z
N MET A 1 24.64 29.43 -50.87
CA MET A 1 23.49 28.50 -50.76
C MET A 1 23.98 27.20 -50.13
N LYS A 2 23.58 26.89 -48.89
CA LYS A 2 23.90 25.60 -48.27
C LYS A 2 22.96 24.53 -48.85
N LYS A 3 23.50 23.46 -49.44
CA LYS A 3 22.69 22.31 -49.90
C LYS A 3 22.04 21.67 -48.68
N GLN A 4 20.71 21.62 -48.66
CA GLN A 4 19.96 20.88 -47.67
C GLN A 4 20.05 19.39 -48.07
N GLN A 5 20.83 18.59 -47.34
CA GLN A 5 20.83 17.14 -47.50
C GLN A 5 19.55 16.62 -46.85
N GLY A 6 18.59 16.22 -47.68
CA GLY A 6 17.37 15.56 -47.21
C GLY A 6 17.67 14.15 -46.72
N PHE A 7 16.93 13.71 -45.71
CA PHE A 7 16.94 12.31 -45.25
C PHE A 7 16.40 11.41 -46.36
N THR A 8 17.01 10.26 -46.58
CA THR A 8 16.50 9.29 -47.56
C THR A 8 15.30 8.53 -46.99
N LEU A 9 14.37 8.13 -47.86
CA LEU A 9 13.22 7.31 -47.44
C LEU A 9 13.69 5.99 -46.80
N ILE A 10 14.79 5.42 -47.28
CA ILE A 10 15.30 4.15 -46.75
C ILE A 10 15.88 4.31 -45.34
N GLU A 11 16.55 5.43 -45.03
CA GLU A 11 17.02 5.68 -43.66
C GLU A 11 15.86 5.78 -42.68
N LEU A 12 14.76 6.45 -43.07
CA LEU A 12 13.57 6.53 -42.22
C LEU A 12 12.93 5.15 -41.99
N VAL A 13 12.85 4.32 -43.04
CA VAL A 13 12.31 2.96 -42.95
C VAL A 13 13.18 2.06 -42.07
N VAL A 14 14.50 2.13 -42.18
CA VAL A 14 15.40 1.33 -41.34
C VAL A 14 15.28 1.72 -39.86
N VAL A 15 15.13 3.01 -39.56
CA VAL A 15 14.97 3.49 -38.17
C VAL A 15 13.69 2.93 -37.54
N ILE A 16 12.55 3.00 -38.22
CA ILE A 16 11.29 2.46 -37.66
C ILE A 16 11.33 0.94 -37.46
N ILE A 17 12.04 0.21 -38.33
CA ILE A 17 12.22 -1.25 -38.19
C ILE A 17 13.06 -1.55 -36.94
N ILE A 18 14.18 -0.85 -36.75
CA ILE A 18 15.04 -1.03 -35.58
C ILE A 18 14.25 -0.70 -34.30
N LEU A 19 13.52 0.41 -34.27
CA LEU A 19 12.66 0.78 -33.14
C LEU A 19 11.58 -0.27 -32.87
N GLY A 20 10.99 -0.86 -33.92
CA GLY A 20 10.01 -1.93 -33.80
C GLY A 20 10.57 -3.19 -33.11
N ILE A 21 11.77 -3.63 -33.50
CA ILE A 21 12.43 -4.80 -32.91
C ILE A 21 12.78 -4.54 -31.43
N LEU A 22 13.32 -3.36 -31.14
CA LEU A 22 13.65 -2.96 -29.76
C LEU A 22 12.41 -2.88 -28.87
N ALA A 23 11.28 -2.38 -29.40
CA ALA A 23 10.03 -2.29 -28.65
C ALA A 23 9.47 -3.67 -28.27
N VAL A 24 9.43 -4.62 -29.22
CA VAL A 24 8.88 -5.97 -28.99
C VAL A 24 9.72 -6.77 -27.99
N THR A 25 11.04 -6.59 -28.01
CA THR A 25 11.94 -7.28 -27.07
C THR A 25 11.95 -6.66 -25.66
N ALA A 26 11.73 -5.34 -25.55
CA ALA A 26 11.70 -4.65 -24.27
C ALA A 26 10.35 -4.75 -23.53
N ALA A 27 9.23 -4.78 -24.26
CA ALA A 27 7.89 -4.74 -23.67
C ALA A 27 7.60 -5.86 -22.65
N PRO A 28 7.93 -7.16 -22.91
CA PRO A 28 7.67 -8.22 -21.93
C PRO A 28 8.44 -8.03 -20.62
N LYS A 29 9.69 -7.54 -20.71
CA LYS A 29 10.51 -7.26 -19.53
C LYS A 29 9.96 -6.09 -18.72
N PHE A 30 9.45 -5.05 -19.40
CA PHE A 30 8.90 -3.87 -18.75
C PHE A 30 7.59 -4.15 -18.00
N ILE A 31 6.79 -5.13 -18.46
CA ILE A 31 5.58 -5.57 -17.76
C ILE A 31 5.95 -6.28 -16.45
N ASN A 32 6.84 -7.27 -16.50
CA ASN A 32 7.27 -8.00 -15.30
C ASN A 32 7.89 -7.08 -14.22
N LEU A 33 8.69 -6.09 -14.65
CA LEU A 33 9.28 -5.12 -13.72
C LEU A 33 8.24 -4.26 -12.99
N GLN A 34 7.12 -3.92 -13.63
CA GLN A 34 6.06 -3.15 -12.97
C GLN A 34 5.33 -4.00 -11.93
N SER A 35 5.00 -5.25 -12.26
CA SER A 35 4.39 -6.19 -11.33
C SER A 35 5.29 -6.45 -10.11
N ASP A 36 6.59 -6.70 -10.33
CA ASP A 36 7.57 -6.88 -9.27
C ASP A 36 7.72 -5.61 -8.40
N ALA A 37 7.70 -4.43 -9.01
CA ALA A 37 7.77 -3.17 -8.28
C ALA A 37 6.54 -2.97 -7.37
N ARG A 38 5.35 -3.33 -7.84
CA ARG A 38 4.10 -3.27 -7.04
C ARG A 38 4.14 -4.23 -5.86
N VAL A 39 4.54 -5.48 -6.08
CA VAL A 39 4.70 -6.47 -5.01
C VAL A 39 5.73 -5.98 -3.99
N SER A 40 6.85 -5.40 -4.43
CA SER A 40 7.85 -4.82 -3.54
C SER A 40 7.32 -3.64 -2.73
N ALA A 41 6.53 -2.75 -3.35
CA ALA A 41 5.90 -1.63 -2.66
C ALA A 41 4.92 -2.12 -1.59
N LEU A 42 4.03 -3.08 -1.92
CA LEU A 42 3.10 -3.69 -0.98
C LEU A 42 3.82 -4.39 0.17
N SER A 43 4.93 -5.08 -0.11
CA SER A 43 5.78 -5.70 0.91
C SER A 43 6.37 -4.65 1.86
N GLY A 44 6.86 -3.52 1.31
CA GLY A 44 7.33 -2.38 2.09
C GLY A 44 6.25 -1.79 2.98
N ALA A 45 5.04 -1.58 2.44
CA ALA A 45 3.90 -1.07 3.20
C ALA A 45 3.49 -2.02 4.34
N LYS A 46 3.42 -3.33 4.07
CA LYS A 46 3.19 -4.34 5.11
C LYS A 46 4.26 -4.30 6.20
N ALA A 47 5.53 -4.22 5.83
CA ALA A 47 6.63 -4.15 6.79
C ALA A 47 6.54 -2.89 7.66
N ALA A 48 6.15 -1.75 7.09
CA ALA A 48 5.92 -0.51 7.82
C ALA A 48 4.81 -0.68 8.88
N ILE A 49 3.67 -1.27 8.52
CA ILE A 49 2.58 -1.54 9.47
C ILE A 49 3.02 -2.53 10.56
N GLN A 50 3.80 -3.55 10.22
CA GLN A 50 4.37 -4.48 11.21
C GLN A 50 5.30 -3.77 12.20
N GLY A 51 6.17 -2.88 11.70
CA GLY A 51 7.04 -2.05 12.54
C GLY A 51 6.25 -1.12 13.45
N ALA A 52 5.25 -0.42 12.89
CA ALA A 52 4.37 0.49 13.63
C ALA A 52 3.61 -0.26 14.74
N ASN A 53 3.08 -1.45 14.46
CA ASN A 53 2.44 -2.29 15.47
C ASN A 53 3.37 -2.70 16.61
N SER A 54 4.62 -3.05 16.32
CA SER A 54 5.61 -3.37 17.35
C SER A 54 5.88 -2.17 18.28
N LEU A 55 6.01 -0.98 17.69
CA LEU A 55 6.20 0.26 18.43
C LEU A 55 4.99 0.61 19.29
N VAL A 56 3.79 0.60 18.71
CA VAL A 56 2.52 0.92 19.38
C VAL A 56 2.26 -0.06 20.52
N TYR A 57 2.47 -1.36 20.30
CA TYR A 57 2.33 -2.37 21.33
C TYR A 57 3.31 -2.17 22.49
N SER A 58 4.56 -1.82 22.18
CA SER A 58 5.56 -1.52 23.22
C SER A 58 5.12 -0.32 24.07
N ARG A 59 4.55 0.72 23.46
CA ARG A 59 3.99 1.88 24.18
C ARG A 59 2.75 1.50 24.99
N ALA A 60 1.87 0.66 24.45
CA ALA A 60 0.65 0.20 25.11
C ALA A 60 0.96 -0.64 26.35
N ALA A 61 1.95 -1.52 26.27
CA ALA A 61 2.41 -2.33 27.40
C ALA A 61 3.02 -1.48 28.51
N LEU A 62 3.76 -0.41 28.16
CA LEU A 62 4.30 0.54 29.13
C LEU A 62 3.19 1.37 29.81
N ALA A 63 2.12 1.68 29.08
CA ALA A 63 0.96 2.39 29.60
C ALA A 63 -0.05 1.49 30.32
N GLY A 64 0.13 0.16 30.28
CA GLY A 64 -0.78 -0.82 30.90
C GLY A 64 -2.15 -0.92 30.23
N VAL A 65 -2.23 -0.57 28.93
CA VAL A 65 -3.48 -0.57 28.14
C VAL A 65 -3.47 -1.63 27.03
N GLU A 66 -2.45 -2.47 26.97
CA GLU A 66 -2.26 -3.50 25.93
C GLU A 66 -3.34 -4.59 25.93
N ARG A 67 -4.14 -4.70 26.99
CA ARG A 67 -5.24 -5.67 27.10
C ARG A 67 -6.61 -5.08 26.82
N ASN A 68 -6.68 -3.77 26.62
CA ASN A 68 -7.94 -3.06 26.48
C ASN A 68 -8.40 -3.09 25.02
N ALA A 69 -9.70 -3.37 24.82
CA ALA A 69 -10.33 -3.21 23.52
C ALA A 69 -10.53 -1.72 23.21
N SER A 70 -10.55 -1.36 21.92
CA SER A 70 -10.71 0.04 21.49
C SER A 70 -12.01 0.71 21.95
N ASN A 71 -13.04 -0.08 22.29
CA ASN A 71 -14.32 0.38 22.81
C ASN A 71 -14.39 0.46 24.34
N ALA A 72 -13.26 0.26 25.06
CA ALA A 72 -13.20 0.50 26.50
C ALA A 72 -13.46 1.99 26.80
N THR A 73 -13.84 2.31 28.05
CA THR A 73 -14.13 3.68 28.48
C THR A 73 -13.21 4.06 29.65
N PRO A 74 -12.27 4.99 29.49
CA PRO A 74 -11.90 5.68 28.24
C PRO A 74 -11.24 4.74 27.21
N ALA A 75 -11.25 5.15 25.93
CA ALA A 75 -10.60 4.37 24.88
C ALA A 75 -9.08 4.31 25.11
N PRO A 76 -8.43 3.15 24.93
CA PRO A 76 -7.01 3.00 25.19
C PRO A 76 -6.20 3.70 24.10
N SER A 77 -5.47 4.74 24.47
CA SER A 77 -4.62 5.49 23.54
C SER A 77 -3.19 5.60 24.04
N VAL A 78 -2.22 5.62 23.12
CA VAL A 78 -0.79 5.76 23.43
C VAL A 78 -0.16 6.87 22.61
N ASP A 79 0.75 7.63 23.22
CA ASP A 79 1.54 8.60 22.49
C ASP A 79 2.64 7.87 21.68
N ILE A 80 2.61 8.10 20.37
CA ILE A 80 3.56 7.56 19.40
C ILE A 80 4.52 8.63 18.85
N GLY A 81 4.45 9.87 19.35
CA GLY A 81 5.35 10.96 18.96
C GLY A 81 4.92 11.74 17.73
N THR A 82 3.68 11.56 17.27
CA THR A 82 3.10 12.20 16.07
C THR A 82 2.26 13.44 16.41
N GLY A 83 2.11 13.76 17.70
CA GLY A 83 1.24 14.83 18.19
C GLY A 83 -0.22 14.42 18.37
N THR A 84 -0.63 13.27 17.83
CA THR A 84 -1.96 12.67 18.03
C THR A 84 -1.81 11.28 18.63
N PRO A 85 -2.35 11.00 19.83
CA PRO A 85 -2.28 9.66 20.42
C PRO A 85 -2.97 8.62 19.53
N ALA A 86 -2.32 7.48 19.32
CA ALA A 86 -2.90 6.36 18.59
C ALA A 86 -3.87 5.58 19.47
N VAL A 87 -5.11 5.39 19.01
CA VAL A 87 -6.11 4.57 19.70
C VAL A 87 -5.86 3.11 19.38
N THR A 88 -5.49 2.35 20.41
CA THR A 88 -5.12 0.94 20.27
C THR A 88 -6.32 0.00 20.39
N HIS A 89 -6.18 -1.20 19.86
CA HIS A 89 -7.09 -2.31 20.07
C HIS A 89 -6.27 -3.53 20.49
N PHE A 90 -6.38 -3.93 21.76
CA PHE A 90 -5.50 -4.91 22.39
C PHE A 90 -4.01 -4.57 22.23
N GLY A 91 -3.68 -3.28 22.38
CA GLY A 91 -2.31 -2.78 22.28
C GLY A 91 -1.78 -2.61 20.85
N TYR A 92 -2.52 -3.01 19.82
CA TYR A 92 -2.11 -2.85 18.42
C TYR A 92 -2.89 -1.76 17.71
N LEU A 93 -2.45 -1.36 16.52
CA LEU A 93 -3.16 -0.41 15.67
C LEU A 93 -4.50 -0.98 15.22
N GLN A 94 -5.51 -0.12 15.16
CA GLN A 94 -6.78 -0.47 14.53
C GLN A 94 -6.64 -0.54 13.01
N ALA A 95 -7.49 -1.33 12.38
CA ALA A 95 -7.58 -1.42 10.93
C ALA A 95 -8.43 -0.26 10.36
N THR A 96 -8.12 0.96 10.78
CA THR A 96 -8.79 2.20 10.35
C THR A 96 -7.77 3.08 9.65
N GLU A 97 -8.23 3.82 8.65
CA GLU A 97 -7.43 4.81 7.91
C GLU A 97 -6.74 5.79 8.86
N ALA A 98 -7.50 6.46 9.73
CA ALA A 98 -6.96 7.45 10.66
C ALA A 98 -5.84 6.91 11.58
N GLU A 99 -5.93 5.66 12.06
CA GLU A 99 -4.91 5.09 12.94
C GLU A 99 -3.67 4.61 12.16
N LEU A 100 -3.88 4.10 10.95
CA LEU A 100 -2.79 3.71 10.05
C LEU A 100 -2.03 4.95 9.56
N GLU A 101 -2.71 6.02 9.14
CA GLU A 101 -2.09 7.30 8.77
C GLU A 101 -1.40 7.99 9.94
N ASN A 102 -1.96 7.92 11.14
CA ASN A 102 -1.28 8.47 12.31
C ASN A 102 0.04 7.75 12.59
N ALA A 103 0.10 6.42 12.39
CA ALA A 103 1.25 5.61 12.72
C ALA A 103 2.25 5.40 11.56
N LEU A 104 1.91 5.83 10.35
CA LEU A 104 2.71 5.68 9.14
C LEU A 104 2.93 7.03 8.48
N GLU A 105 3.94 7.16 7.63
CA GLU A 105 4.16 8.36 6.81
C GLU A 105 3.37 8.31 5.48
N PHE A 106 2.36 7.45 5.39
CA PHE A 106 1.56 7.27 4.17
C PHE A 106 0.22 7.97 4.32
N ASP A 107 -0.18 8.70 3.29
CA ASP A 107 -1.56 9.12 3.08
C ASP A 107 -2.29 8.04 2.28
N PHE A 108 -3.56 7.79 2.61
CA PHE A 108 -4.43 6.88 1.87
C PHE A 108 -5.63 7.63 1.27
N ASP A 109 -6.03 7.22 0.06
CA ASP A 109 -7.34 7.54 -0.49
C ASP A 109 -8.35 6.53 0.08
N ALA A 110 -9.40 7.01 0.76
CA ALA A 110 -10.45 6.16 1.33
C ALA A 110 -11.26 5.45 0.24
N GLY A 111 -11.02 4.15 0.06
CA GLY A 111 -11.77 3.28 -0.84
C GLY A 111 -13.20 3.05 -0.38
N THR A 112 -14.12 2.93 -1.34
CA THR A 112 -15.55 2.67 -1.09
C THR A 112 -15.94 1.21 -1.31
N SER A 113 -15.02 0.38 -1.81
CA SER A 113 -15.23 -1.03 -2.13
C SER A 113 -14.10 -1.91 -1.60
N ALA A 114 -14.46 -3.10 -1.10
CA ALA A 114 -13.51 -4.11 -0.63
C ALA A 114 -12.74 -4.81 -1.77
N THR A 115 -13.20 -4.64 -3.02
CA THR A 115 -12.70 -5.38 -4.18
C THR A 115 -12.34 -4.50 -5.36
N ASP A 116 -12.52 -3.18 -5.25
CA ASP A 116 -12.24 -2.25 -6.34
C ASP A 116 -11.43 -1.06 -5.82
N PRO A 117 -10.12 -0.99 -6.15
CA PRO A 117 -9.25 0.10 -5.72
C PRO A 117 -9.43 1.38 -6.53
N THR A 118 -10.27 1.40 -7.57
CA THR A 118 -10.47 2.58 -8.42
C THR A 118 -11.57 3.53 -7.92
N VAL A 119 -12.39 3.04 -6.99
CA VAL A 119 -13.51 3.78 -6.41
C VAL A 119 -13.17 4.28 -5.02
N ALA A 120 -12.53 5.45 -4.94
CA ALA A 120 -12.19 6.12 -3.70
C ALA A 120 -12.92 7.47 -3.57
N ASN A 121 -13.16 7.89 -2.33
CA ASN A 121 -13.76 9.20 -2.01
C ASN A 121 -12.81 10.34 -2.37
N GLU A 122 -11.51 10.10 -2.26
CA GLU A 122 -10.43 11.03 -2.57
C GLU A 122 -9.53 10.44 -3.67
N THR A 123 -8.75 11.30 -4.33
CA THR A 123 -7.85 10.87 -5.43
C THR A 123 -6.46 11.50 -5.37
N ALA A 124 -6.00 11.92 -4.20
CA ALA A 124 -4.72 12.63 -4.07
C ALA A 124 -3.56 11.68 -3.72
N ALA A 125 -3.83 10.61 -2.96
CA ALA A 125 -2.80 9.72 -2.46
C ALA A 125 -2.33 8.69 -3.50
N GLU A 126 -1.20 8.04 -3.23
CA GLU A 126 -0.68 6.91 -4.01
C GLU A 126 -1.18 5.54 -3.53
N TRP A 127 -1.79 5.51 -2.34
CA TRP A 127 -2.32 4.31 -1.71
C TRP A 127 -3.83 4.42 -1.56
N VAL A 128 -4.51 3.28 -1.66
CA VAL A 128 -5.96 3.19 -1.43
C VAL A 128 -6.19 2.22 -0.28
N ILE A 129 -7.04 2.61 0.68
CA ILE A 129 -7.42 1.77 1.82
C ILE A 129 -8.93 1.56 1.86
N PHE A 130 -9.37 0.32 2.06
CA PHE A 130 -10.75 0.02 2.42
C PHE A 130 -10.79 -0.66 3.78
N SER A 131 -11.45 -0.03 4.75
CA SER A 131 -11.57 -0.53 6.11
C SER A 131 -13.00 -0.94 6.42
N ALA A 132 -13.22 -2.22 6.73
CA ALA A 132 -14.51 -2.72 7.19
C ALA A 132 -14.35 -3.87 8.19
N ALA A 133 -15.18 -3.88 9.24
CA ALA A 133 -15.24 -4.96 10.23
C ALA A 133 -13.87 -5.36 10.83
N GLY A 134 -12.97 -4.39 11.05
CA GLY A 134 -11.62 -4.64 11.61
C GLY A 134 -10.60 -5.19 10.61
N VAL A 135 -10.91 -5.14 9.32
CA VAL A 135 -10.00 -5.51 8.23
C VAL A 135 -9.75 -4.29 7.35
N ALA A 136 -8.49 -3.92 7.18
CA ALA A 136 -8.02 -2.91 6.26
C ALA A 136 -7.43 -3.63 5.03
N THR A 137 -7.95 -3.31 3.86
CA THR A 137 -7.42 -3.78 2.58
C THR A 137 -6.68 -2.64 1.92
N ILE A 138 -5.45 -2.91 1.48
CA ILE A 138 -4.55 -1.87 0.99
C ILE A 138 -4.07 -2.22 -0.42
N TRP A 139 -4.11 -1.22 -1.30
CA TRP A 139 -3.63 -1.28 -2.67
C TRP A 139 -2.73 -0.09 -2.99
N GLN A 140 -1.85 -0.27 -3.97
CA GLN A 140 -1.23 0.85 -4.66
C GLN A 140 -2.20 1.36 -5.74
N LYS A 141 -2.27 2.66 -5.93
CA LYS A 141 -3.13 3.27 -6.95
C LYS A 141 -2.83 2.74 -8.35
N GLY A 142 -3.90 2.42 -9.09
CA GLY A 142 -3.79 1.85 -10.43
C GLY A 142 -3.36 0.37 -10.47
N SER A 143 -3.28 -0.31 -9.33
CA SER A 143 -3.08 -1.76 -9.29
C SER A 143 -4.39 -2.53 -9.61
N PRO A 144 -4.28 -3.75 -10.16
CA PRO A 144 -5.42 -4.66 -10.26
C PRO A 144 -6.05 -4.93 -8.88
N ALA A 145 -7.34 -5.26 -8.87
CA ALA A 145 -8.06 -5.62 -7.64
C ALA A 145 -7.39 -6.75 -6.82
N THR A 146 -6.68 -7.66 -7.49
CA THR A 146 -5.94 -8.79 -6.90
C THR A 146 -4.60 -8.39 -6.28
N CYS A 147 -4.02 -7.26 -6.68
CA CYS A 147 -2.74 -6.77 -6.22
C CYS A 147 -2.88 -6.00 -4.90
N ARG A 148 -3.07 -6.74 -3.81
CA ARG A 148 -3.37 -6.21 -2.47
C ARG A 148 -2.85 -7.07 -1.35
N PHE A 149 -2.79 -6.49 -0.16
CA PHE A 149 -2.75 -7.26 1.07
C PHE A 149 -3.83 -6.77 2.04
N THR A 150 -4.19 -7.61 3.00
CA THR A 150 -5.12 -7.26 4.08
C THR A 150 -4.41 -7.25 5.42
N TYR A 151 -4.68 -6.22 6.21
CA TYR A 151 -4.36 -6.11 7.62
C TYR A 151 -5.63 -6.35 8.44
N THR A 152 -5.65 -7.42 9.23
CA THR A 152 -6.70 -7.67 10.22
C THR A 152 -6.19 -7.23 11.57
N GLN A 153 -6.89 -6.31 12.23
CA GLN A 153 -6.51 -5.86 13.57
C GLN A 153 -6.59 -7.01 14.58
N ALA A 154 -6.00 -6.83 15.76
CA ALA A 154 -6.10 -7.82 16.83
C ALA A 154 -7.57 -8.14 17.15
N THR A 155 -7.89 -9.40 17.43
CA THR A 155 -9.28 -9.82 17.70
C THR A 155 -9.53 -10.10 19.17
N SER A 156 -8.46 -10.30 19.96
CA SER A 156 -8.53 -10.50 21.40
C SER A 156 -7.17 -10.21 22.06
N GLN A 157 -7.11 -10.29 23.38
CA GLN A 157 -5.88 -10.16 24.17
C GLN A 157 -4.80 -11.22 23.87
N THR A 158 -5.17 -12.33 23.21
CA THR A 158 -4.27 -13.44 22.90
C THR A 158 -4.07 -13.65 21.40
N VAL A 159 -4.86 -12.96 20.56
CA VAL A 159 -4.80 -13.05 19.10
C VAL A 159 -4.46 -11.67 18.55
N GLY A 160 -3.16 -11.49 18.27
CA GLY A 160 -2.62 -10.28 17.67
C GLY A 160 -3.06 -10.07 16.22
N PRO A 161 -2.62 -8.97 15.59
CA PRO A 161 -2.99 -8.65 14.22
C PRO A 161 -2.42 -9.65 13.22
N VAL A 162 -3.14 -9.85 12.13
CA VAL A 162 -2.79 -10.81 11.07
C VAL A 162 -2.70 -10.09 9.72
N PHE A 163 -1.68 -10.46 8.94
CA PHE A 163 -1.51 -9.99 7.57
C PHE A 163 -1.74 -11.13 6.60
N SER A 164 -2.40 -10.85 5.47
CA SER A 164 -2.49 -11.84 4.39
C SER A 164 -1.12 -12.16 3.80
N ALA A 165 -1.08 -13.25 3.03
CA ALA A 165 0.02 -13.49 2.10
C ALA A 165 0.13 -12.32 1.11
N MET A 166 1.35 -12.06 0.65
CA MET A 166 1.59 -11.11 -0.44
C MET A 166 1.10 -11.70 -1.76
N PRO A 167 0.56 -10.88 -2.67
CA PRO A 167 0.15 -11.33 -3.99
C PRO A 167 1.35 -11.80 -4.81
N GLY A 168 1.13 -12.70 -5.77
CA GLY A 168 2.15 -13.03 -6.76
C GLY A 168 2.38 -11.87 -7.73
N ALA A 169 3.49 -11.92 -8.47
CA ALA A 169 3.72 -10.95 -9.54
C ALA A 169 2.60 -11.01 -10.60
N ASP A 170 2.04 -12.18 -10.90
CA ASP A 170 0.95 -12.33 -11.88
C ASP A 170 -0.39 -11.73 -11.41
N ASP A 171 -0.54 -11.48 -10.10
CA ASP A 171 -1.70 -10.82 -9.51
C ASP A 171 -1.58 -9.29 -9.56
N CYS A 172 -0.43 -8.76 -9.99
CA CYS A 172 -0.01 -7.37 -10.04
C CYS A 172 0.47 -6.95 -11.44
#